data_AF-A0A1B6LQT2-F1
#
_entry.id   AF-A0A1B6LQT2-F1
#
_cell.length_a   1.000
_cell.length_b   1.000
_cell.length_c   1.000
_cell.angle_alpha   90.00
_cell.angle_beta   90.00
_cell.angle_gamma   90.00
#
_symmetry.space_group_name_H-M   'P 1'
#
loop_
_entity.id
_entity.type
_entity.pdbx_description
1 polymer ?
#
loop_
_entity_poly.entity_id
_entity_poly.type
_entity_poly.pdbx_seq_one_letter_code
_entity_poly.pdbx_strand_id
1 'polypeptide(L)'
;LDSCLSWTLHVDYLCQKLSTATFVLKRVKATSTDEAMTTAYHALFESHLRYGVVLWGSTSSTNIQRVLVLQKRALRTMVGLLPGDSCRQVFKDRGILTVTAIYILEVILHATKKNLKRLGDFRGHAN
;
A
#
# COMPACT_ATOMS: atom_id res chain seq x y z
N LEU A 1 -12.14 18.92 6.79
CA LEU A 1 -11.12 18.91 5.73
C LEU A 1 -9.78 19.17 6.39
N ASP A 2 -8.74 18.39 6.09
CA ASP A 2 -7.38 18.59 6.64
C ASP A 2 -6.83 19.93 6.10
N SER A 3 -6.64 20.91 6.99
CA SER A 3 -6.26 22.28 6.65
C SER A 3 -4.87 22.38 6.02
N CYS A 4 -4.03 21.36 6.16
CA CYS A 4 -2.68 21.34 5.61
C CYS A 4 -2.44 20.22 4.60
N LEU A 5 -3.48 19.46 4.20
CA LEU A 5 -3.34 18.26 3.34
C LEU A 5 -2.22 17.32 3.82
N SER A 6 -1.99 17.27 5.14
CA SER A 6 -0.94 16.45 5.75
C SER A 6 -1.26 14.96 5.62
N TRP A 7 -2.55 14.63 5.55
CA TRP A 7 -3.12 13.28 5.61
C TRP A 7 -2.75 12.51 6.88
N THR A 8 -2.19 13.16 7.90
CA THR A 8 -1.69 12.50 9.10
C THR A 8 -2.81 11.80 9.86
N LEU A 9 -3.94 12.48 10.09
CA LEU A 9 -5.11 11.87 10.74
C LEU A 9 -5.64 10.65 9.98
N HIS A 10 -5.65 10.73 8.65
CA HIS A 10 -6.05 9.62 7.79
C HIS A 10 -5.07 8.45 7.92
N VAL A 11 -3.76 8.73 7.86
CA VAL A 11 -2.70 7.72 8.00
C VAL A 11 -2.69 7.10 9.39
N ASP A 12 -3.01 7.86 10.44
CA ASP A 12 -3.16 7.35 11.80
C ASP A 12 -4.28 6.32 11.88
N TYR A 13 -5.46 6.67 11.35
CA TYR A 13 -6.59 5.75 11.26
C TYR A 13 -6.26 4.51 10.43
N LEU A 14 -5.63 4.71 9.27
CA LEU A 14 -5.19 3.61 8.41
C LEU A 14 -4.22 2.69 9.15
N CYS A 15 -3.23 3.23 9.84
CA CYS A 15 -2.26 2.45 10.61
C CYS A 15 -2.93 1.60 11.70
N GLN A 16 -4.00 2.07 12.33
CA GLN A 16 -4.80 1.28 13.27
C GLN A 16 -5.44 0.08 12.56
N LYS A 17 -6.09 0.31 11.41
CA LYS A 17 -6.71 -0.75 10.60
C LYS A 17 -5.69 -1.78 10.11
N LEU A 18 -4.54 -1.34 9.63
CA LEU A 18 -3.46 -2.21 9.18
C LEU A 18 -2.87 -3.04 10.33
N SER A 19 -2.80 -2.47 11.54
CA SER A 19 -2.37 -3.21 12.74
C SER A 19 -3.38 -4.30 13.12
N THR A 20 -4.69 -4.00 13.08
CA THR A 20 -5.75 -4.99 13.26
C THR A 20 -5.68 -6.09 12.20
N ALA A 21 -5.54 -5.72 10.93
CA ALA A 21 -5.41 -6.69 9.83
C ALA A 21 -4.18 -7.60 10.02
N THR A 22 -3.05 -7.04 10.44
CA THR A 22 -1.83 -7.82 10.76
C THR A 22 -2.08 -8.84 11.87
N PHE A 23 -2.84 -8.48 12.90
CA PHE A 23 -3.22 -9.41 13.95
C PHE A 23 -4.12 -10.54 13.42
N VAL A 24 -5.11 -10.22 12.58
CA VAL A 24 -5.97 -11.23 11.95
C VAL A 24 -5.15 -12.19 11.07
N LEU A 25 -4.23 -11.67 10.26
CA LEU A 25 -3.32 -12.50 9.45
C LEU A 25 -2.48 -13.44 10.32
N LYS A 26 -2.01 -12.97 11.49
CA LYS A 26 -1.29 -13.81 12.46
C LYS A 26 -2.13 -14.99 12.94
N ARG A 27 -3.43 -14.78 13.17
CA ARG A 27 -4.36 -15.81 13.67
C ARG A 27 -4.69 -16.84 12.60
N VAL A 28 -4.94 -16.39 11.38
CA VAL A 28 -5.34 -17.26 10.26
C VAL A 28 -4.18 -18.14 9.79
N LYS A 29 -2.93 -17.68 9.97
CA LYS A 29 -1.72 -18.40 9.52
C LYS A 29 -1.64 -19.87 9.92
N ALA A 30 -2.07 -20.20 11.14
CA ALA A 30 -1.94 -21.55 11.65
C ALA A 30 -2.77 -22.59 10.87
N THR A 31 -3.78 -22.14 10.11
CA THR A 31 -4.78 -23.01 9.49
C THR A 31 -4.93 -22.77 7.98
N SER A 32 -4.05 -21.97 7.36
CA SER A 32 -4.18 -21.52 5.98
C SER A 32 -2.99 -21.92 5.13
N THR A 33 -3.23 -22.20 3.85
CA THR A 33 -2.16 -22.33 2.85
C THR A 33 -1.54 -20.97 2.51
N ASP A 34 -0.41 -20.99 1.81
CA ASP A 34 0.27 -19.78 1.36
C ASP A 34 -0.58 -18.92 0.40
N GLU A 35 -1.37 -19.55 -0.46
CA GLU A 35 -2.27 -18.89 -1.41
C GLU A 35 -3.44 -18.22 -0.65
N ALA A 36 -4.03 -18.95 0.30
CA ALA A 36 -5.09 -18.44 1.15
C ALA A 36 -4.58 -17.27 2.02
N MET A 37 -3.36 -17.35 2.53
CA MET A 37 -2.71 -16.28 3.28
C MET A 37 -2.51 -15.01 2.43
N THR A 38 -2.07 -15.19 1.18
CA THR A 38 -1.89 -14.08 0.23
C THR A 38 -3.23 -13.43 -0.12
N THR A 39 -4.27 -14.25 -0.34
CA THR A 39 -5.64 -13.77 -0.56
C THR A 39 -6.17 -12.98 0.65
N ALA A 40 -5.96 -13.50 1.85
CA ALA A 40 -6.34 -12.82 3.10
C ALA A 40 -5.61 -11.48 3.26
N TYR A 41 -4.33 -11.40 2.87
CA TYR A 41 -3.60 -10.14 2.86
C TYR A 41 -4.23 -9.12 1.91
N HIS A 42 -4.56 -9.51 0.67
CA HIS A 42 -5.21 -8.59 -0.26
C HIS A 42 -6.58 -8.13 0.25
N ALA A 43 -7.37 -9.05 0.80
CA ALA A 43 -8.72 -8.76 1.29
C ALA A 43 -8.74 -7.90 2.56
N LEU A 44 -7.86 -8.15 3.52
CA LEU A 44 -7.90 -7.53 4.86
C LEU A 44 -6.91 -6.38 5.03
N PHE A 45 -5.77 -6.41 4.34
CA PHE A 45 -4.71 -5.41 4.50
C PHE A 45 -4.65 -4.47 3.31
N GLU A 46 -4.50 -5.01 2.10
CA GLU A 46 -4.30 -4.19 0.90
C GLU A 46 -5.56 -3.39 0.52
N SER A 47 -6.75 -3.93 0.76
CA SER A 47 -8.03 -3.22 0.53
C SER A 47 -8.09 -1.89 1.29
N HIS A 48 -7.71 -1.88 2.58
CA HIS A 48 -7.60 -0.66 3.38
C HIS A 48 -6.48 0.24 2.89
N LEU A 49 -5.35 -0.33 2.47
CA LEU A 49 -4.22 0.42 1.95
C LEU A 49 -4.50 1.06 0.58
N ARG A 50 -5.33 0.47 -0.26
CA ARG A 50 -5.71 1.04 -1.57
C ARG A 50 -6.79 2.10 -1.46
N TYR A 51 -7.57 2.07 -0.38
CA TYR A 51 -8.63 3.04 -0.16
C TYR A 51 -8.08 4.47 -0.15
N GLY A 52 -8.46 5.25 -1.16
CA GLY A 52 -8.06 6.65 -1.29
C GLY A 52 -6.56 6.86 -1.54
N VAL A 53 -5.79 5.84 -1.93
CA VAL A 53 -4.32 5.95 -2.05
C VAL A 53 -3.87 7.00 -3.06
N VAL A 54 -4.66 7.27 -4.11
CA VAL A 54 -4.39 8.37 -5.06
C VAL A 54 -4.38 9.74 -4.36
N LEU A 55 -5.14 9.89 -3.27
CA LEU A 55 -5.27 11.14 -2.51
C LEU A 55 -4.19 11.29 -1.44
N TRP A 56 -4.01 10.26 -0.60
CA TRP A 56 -3.08 10.34 0.54
C TRP A 56 -1.68 9.82 0.22
N GLY A 57 -1.48 9.08 -0.88
CA GLY A 57 -0.21 8.43 -1.23
C GLY A 57 0.93 9.39 -1.55
N SER A 58 0.64 10.69 -1.74
CA SER A 58 1.62 11.78 -1.84
C SER A 58 1.89 12.52 -0.52
N THR A 59 1.50 11.94 0.62
CA THR A 59 1.79 12.48 1.97
C THR A 59 3.30 12.48 2.27
N SER A 60 3.67 12.99 3.45
CA SER A 60 5.05 13.03 3.93
C SER A 60 5.72 11.65 3.89
N SER A 61 7.05 11.65 3.68
CA SER A 61 7.87 10.45 3.71
C SER A 61 7.73 9.69 5.04
N THR A 62 7.59 10.41 6.15
CA THR A 62 7.33 9.84 7.48
C THR A 62 6.04 9.02 7.50
N ASN A 63 4.94 9.55 6.95
CA ASN A 63 3.66 8.85 6.90
C ASN A 63 3.73 7.60 6.00
N ILE A 64 4.32 7.71 4.81
CA ILE A 64 4.53 6.56 3.92
C ILE A 64 5.40 5.49 4.60
N GLN A 65 6.44 5.89 5.33
CA GLN A 65 7.31 4.96 6.02
C GLN A 65 6.58 4.21 7.14
N ARG A 66 5.69 4.86 7.89
CA ARG A 66 4.86 4.20 8.92
C ARG A 66 4.01 3.09 8.30
N VAL A 67 3.36 3.37 7.18
CA VAL A 67 2.56 2.38 6.44
C VAL A 67 3.44 1.25 5.91
N LEU A 68 4.60 1.55 5.32
CA LEU A 68 5.53 0.55 4.81
C LEU A 68 6.08 -0.37 5.91
N VAL A 69 6.34 0.16 7.11
CA VAL A 69 6.76 -0.63 8.27
C VAL A 69 5.66 -1.63 8.68
N LEU A 70 4.39 -1.20 8.71
CA LEU A 70 3.26 -2.09 8.98
C LEU A 70 3.09 -3.13 7.88
N GLN A 71 3.26 -2.74 6.62
CA GLN A 71 3.22 -3.67 5.48
C GLN A 71 4.29 -4.76 5.62
N LYS A 72 5.53 -4.37 5.93
CA LYS A 72 6.62 -5.33 6.20
C LYS A 72 6.31 -6.21 7.41
N ARG A 73 5.66 -5.69 8.46
CA ARG A 73 5.25 -6.49 9.64
C ARG A 73 4.19 -7.53 9.27
N ALA A 74 3.22 -7.18 8.42
CA ALA A 74 2.24 -8.12 7.90
C ALA A 74 2.94 -9.24 7.12
N LEU A 75 3.83 -8.90 6.19
CA LEU A 75 4.60 -9.91 5.43
C LEU A 75 5.40 -10.84 6.34
N ARG A 76 6.14 -10.28 7.32
CA ARG A 76 6.90 -11.11 8.27
C ARG A 76 6.01 -12.06 9.03
N THR A 77 4.82 -11.60 9.44
CA THR A 77 3.83 -12.46 10.09
C THR A 77 3.42 -13.61 9.17
N MET A 78 3.05 -13.32 7.92
CA MET A 78 2.60 -14.30 6.93
C MET A 78 3.62 -15.41 6.72
N VAL A 79 4.89 -15.06 6.47
CA VAL A 79 5.94 -16.06 6.16
C VAL A 79 6.75 -16.54 7.35
N GLY A 80 6.66 -15.87 8.51
CA GLY A 80 7.40 -16.25 9.73
C GLY A 80 8.86 -15.81 9.75
N LEU A 81 9.18 -14.70 9.09
CA LEU A 81 10.53 -14.14 9.09
C LEU A 81 10.93 -13.58 10.46
N LEU A 82 12.23 -13.62 10.75
CA LEU A 82 12.80 -13.06 11.96
C LEU A 82 12.83 -11.51 11.90
N PRO A 83 12.89 -10.85 13.07
CA PRO A 83 13.20 -9.43 13.12
C PRO A 83 14.55 -9.14 12.44
N GLY A 84 14.59 -8.17 11.53
CA GLY A 84 15.80 -7.81 10.78
C GLY A 84 15.90 -8.42 9.38
N ASP A 85 15.26 -9.58 9.13
CA ASP A 85 15.28 -10.22 7.81
C ASP A 85 14.68 -9.32 6.73
N SER A 86 15.26 -9.35 5.53
CA SER A 86 14.77 -8.55 4.41
C SER A 86 13.46 -9.09 3.86
N CYS A 87 12.41 -8.26 3.84
CA CYS A 87 11.14 -8.61 3.20
C CYS A 87 11.18 -8.49 1.66
N ARG A 88 12.31 -8.04 1.07
CA ARG A 88 12.39 -7.74 -0.36
C ARG A 88 12.04 -8.93 -1.24
N GLN A 89 12.55 -10.11 -0.88
CA GLN A 89 12.29 -11.33 -1.65
C GLN A 89 10.82 -11.76 -1.50
N VAL A 90 10.26 -11.67 -0.29
CA VAL A 90 8.85 -11.99 -0.02
C VAL A 90 7.89 -11.13 -0.84
N PHE A 91 8.16 -9.82 -0.97
CA PHE A 91 7.35 -8.96 -1.84
C PHE A 91 7.30 -9.49 -3.28
N LYS A 92 8.44 -9.96 -3.82
CA LYS A 92 8.52 -10.51 -5.17
C LYS A 92 7.83 -11.86 -5.28
N ASP A 93 8.16 -12.78 -4.38
CA ASP A 93 7.67 -14.17 -4.42
C ASP A 93 6.15 -14.24 -4.27
N ARG A 94 5.57 -13.33 -3.45
CA ARG A 94 4.12 -13.24 -3.25
C ARG A 94 3.42 -12.29 -4.23
N GLY A 95 4.15 -11.63 -5.13
CA GLY A 95 3.58 -10.64 -6.06
C GLY A 95 2.94 -9.44 -5.37
N ILE A 96 3.40 -9.07 -4.17
CA ILE A 96 2.84 -7.97 -3.39
C ILE A 96 3.59 -6.68 -3.73
N LEU A 97 2.85 -5.63 -4.01
CA LEU A 97 3.41 -4.30 -4.27
C LEU A 97 3.64 -3.54 -2.96
N THR A 98 4.71 -2.74 -2.90
CA THR A 98 4.91 -1.80 -1.79
C THR A 98 3.86 -0.68 -1.86
N VAL A 99 3.58 -0.02 -0.73
CA VAL A 99 2.66 1.14 -0.70
C VAL A 99 3.00 2.20 -1.77
N THR A 100 4.28 2.46 -2.01
CA THR A 100 4.74 3.39 -3.05
C THR A 100 4.45 2.88 -4.45
N ALA A 101 4.68 1.59 -4.71
CA ALA A 101 4.38 0.98 -6.01
C ALA A 101 2.86 0.95 -6.27
N ILE A 102 2.05 0.68 -5.24
CA ILE A 102 0.59 0.75 -5.31
C ILE A 102 0.15 2.18 -5.65
N TYR A 103 0.70 3.19 -4.96
CA TYR A 103 0.40 4.59 -5.26
C TYR A 103 0.72 4.95 -6.72
N ILE A 104 1.93 4.63 -7.20
CA ILE A 104 2.34 4.92 -8.58
C ILE A 104 1.40 4.24 -9.58
N LEU A 105 1.10 2.95 -9.37
CA LEU A 105 0.20 2.19 -10.24
C LEU A 105 -1.20 2.82 -10.27
N GLU A 106 -1.77 3.13 -9.11
CA GLU A 106 -3.12 3.71 -9.01
C GLU A 106 -3.22 5.10 -9.62
N VAL A 107 -2.18 5.93 -9.46
CA VAL A 107 -2.12 7.25 -10.10
C VAL A 107 -2.06 7.12 -11.62
N ILE A 108 -1.23 6.21 -12.14
CA ILE A 108 -1.14 5.96 -13.59
C ILE A 108 -2.48 5.45 -14.13
N LEU A 109 -3.10 4.48 -13.46
CA LEU A 109 -4.40 3.94 -13.85
C LEU A 109 -5.49 5.01 -13.78
N HIS A 110 -5.46 5.90 -12.78
CA HIS A 110 -6.40 7.00 -12.67
C HIS A 110 -6.22 8.02 -13.81
N ALA A 111 -4.98 8.43 -14.09
CA ALA A 111 -4.67 9.40 -15.14
C ALA A 111 -5.02 8.88 -16.54
N THR A 112 -4.73 7.61 -16.82
CA THR A 112 -5.06 6.96 -18.09
C THR A 112 -6.57 6.80 -18.28
N LYS A 113 -7.31 6.37 -17.25
CA LYS A 113 -8.78 6.30 -17.30
C LYS A 113 -9.45 7.65 -17.53
N LYS A 114 -8.85 8.73 -17.03
CA LYS A 114 -9.36 10.10 -17.20
C LYS A 114 -8.88 10.76 -18.50
N ASN A 115 -8.10 10.07 -19.34
CA ASN A 115 -7.48 10.62 -20.55
C ASN A 115 -6.82 11.98 -20.30
N LEU A 116 -6.12 12.12 -19.17
CA LEU A 116 -5.45 13.38 -18.85
C LEU A 116 -4.42 13.67 -19.94
N LYS A 117 -4.45 14.90 -20.46
CA LYS A 117 -3.51 15.37 -21.49
C LYS A 117 -2.09 15.17 -20.99
N ARG A 118 -1.26 14.55 -21.81
CA ARG A 118 0.16 14.36 -21.52
C ARG A 118 0.88 15.68 -21.75
N LEU A 119 2.02 15.86 -21.08
CA LEU A 119 2.85 17.04 -21.28
C LEU A 119 3.24 17.27 -22.76
N GLY A 120 3.33 16.19 -23.55
CA GLY A 120 3.56 16.25 -25.00
C GLY A 120 2.41 16.89 -25.78
N ASP A 121 1.16 16.71 -25.33
CA ASP A 121 -0.04 17.23 -26.02
C ASP A 121 -0.14 18.76 -25.91
N PHE A 122 0.46 19.35 -24.86
CA PHE A 122 0.52 20.81 -24.69
C PHE A 122 1.58 21.48 -25.56
N ARG A 123 2.63 20.77 -25.98
CA ARG A 123 3.73 21.34 -26.78
C ARG A 123 3.37 21.48 -28.27
N GLY A 124 2.28 20.88 -28.73
CA GLY A 124 1.83 20.97 -30.14
C GLY A 124 1.06 22.25 -30.51
N HIS A 125 0.81 23.16 -29.57
CA HIS A 125 0.02 24.38 -29.79
C HIS A 125 0.83 25.69 -29.71
N ALA A 126 2.16 25.60 -29.70
CA ALA A 126 3.07 26.74 -29.65
C ALA A 126 4.02 26.74 -30.87
N ASN A 127 3.44 26.80 -32.07
CA ASN A 127 4.12 27.16 -33.33
C ASN A 127 3.13 27.91 -34.22
#